data_AF-A0A7S1A1L3-F1
#
_entry.id   AF-A0A7S1A1L3-F1
#
_cell.length_a   1.000
_cell.length_b   1.000
_cell.length_c   1.000
_cell.angle_alpha   90.00
_cell.angle_beta   90.00
_cell.angle_gamma   90.00
#
_symmetry.space_group_name_H-M   'P 1'
#
loop_
_entity.id
_entity.type
_entity.pdbx_description
1 polymer ?
#
loop_
_entity_poly.entity_id
_entity_poly.type
_entity_poly.pdbx_seq_one_letter_code
_entity_poly.pdbx_strand_id
1 'polypeptide(L)'
;QGLPDADMLMEAMEVQATTQNFLTTVVGIGVDFDVEITDRLMGVRGANYFCVHSSEEFLTQMTAELGYLMAPLAFDLTVELAGESDVKAVQVYGAPEARNLPPRPLGTLCRVNSYFP
;
A
#
# COMPACT_ATOMS: atom_id res chain seq x y z
N GLN A 1 5.84 28.75 -0.26
CA GLN A 1 6.16 27.83 0.86
C GLN A 1 6.15 26.44 0.25
N GLY A 2 7.29 25.77 0.22
CA GLY A 2 7.43 24.48 -0.46
C GLY A 2 6.55 23.44 0.23
N LEU A 3 5.82 22.67 -0.57
CA LEU A 3 5.13 21.48 -0.08
C LEU A 3 6.13 20.62 0.72
N PRO A 4 5.71 20.00 1.83
CA PRO A 4 6.55 19.03 2.51
C PRO A 4 7.02 17.98 1.49
N ASP A 5 8.31 17.68 1.54
CA ASP A 5 8.91 16.65 0.70
C ASP A 5 8.16 15.33 0.93
N ALA A 6 7.86 14.59 -0.14
CA ALA A 6 7.12 13.33 -0.05
C ALA A 6 7.80 12.36 0.92
N ASP A 7 9.15 12.36 0.96
CA ASP A 7 9.92 11.54 1.89
C ASP A 7 9.63 11.89 3.36
N MET A 8 9.52 13.18 3.69
CA MET A 8 9.18 13.61 5.05
C MET A 8 7.77 13.18 5.45
N LEU A 9 6.83 13.18 4.51
CA LEU A 9 5.47 12.68 4.74
C LEU A 9 5.48 11.18 5.03
N MET A 10 6.16 10.39 4.19
CA MET A 10 6.25 8.93 4.38
C MET A 10 6.91 8.58 5.71
N GLU A 11 8.01 9.25 6.05
CA GLU A 11 8.72 9.05 7.31
C GLU A 11 7.82 9.36 8.52
N ALA A 12 7.07 10.47 8.47
CA ALA A 12 6.16 10.83 9.54
C ALA A 12 5.04 9.79 9.73
N MET A 13 4.49 9.26 8.63
CA MET A 13 3.47 8.21 8.66
C MET A 13 4.01 6.90 9.26
N GLU A 14 5.20 6.48 8.85
CA GLU A 14 5.87 5.27 9.36
C GLU A 14 6.13 5.36 10.87
N VAL A 15 6.64 6.51 11.34
CA VAL A 15 6.89 6.77 12.77
C VAL A 15 5.57 6.71 13.57
N GLN A 16 4.51 7.33 13.06
CA GLN A 16 3.21 7.30 13.73
C GLN A 16 2.62 5.89 13.82
N ALA A 17 2.70 5.11 12.74
CA ALA A 17 2.17 3.75 12.69
C ALA A 17 2.94 2.78 13.60
N THR A 18 4.25 2.95 13.73
CA THR A 18 5.12 2.03 14.51
C THR A 18 5.22 2.42 15.98
N THR A 19 5.18 3.71 16.32
CA THR A 19 5.43 4.17 17.70
C THR A 19 4.19 4.64 18.43
N GLN A 20 3.17 5.13 17.71
CA GLN A 20 1.98 5.74 18.30
C GLN A 20 0.69 4.95 18.00
N ASN A 21 0.76 3.85 17.23
CA ASN A 21 -0.39 3.10 16.74
C ASN A 21 -1.43 3.96 15.97
N PHE A 22 -0.98 5.03 15.30
CA PHE A 22 -1.83 5.83 14.41
C PHE A 22 -1.62 5.37 12.97
N LEU A 23 -2.70 4.88 12.35
CA LEU A 23 -2.73 4.50 10.94
C LEU A 23 -3.20 5.69 10.10
N THR A 24 -2.70 5.81 8.88
CA THR A 24 -3.00 6.95 8.02
C THR A 24 -3.67 6.48 6.74
N THR A 25 -4.84 7.03 6.43
CA THR A 25 -5.45 6.85 5.12
C THR A 25 -5.41 8.14 4.33
N VAL A 26 -4.88 8.08 3.11
CA VAL A 26 -4.85 9.20 2.17
C VAL A 26 -5.95 8.99 1.13
N VAL A 27 -6.81 10.00 0.97
CA VAL A 27 -7.90 9.98 -0.01
C VAL A 27 -7.56 10.95 -1.14
N GLY A 28 -7.30 10.40 -2.33
CA GLY A 28 -7.16 11.18 -3.56
C GLY A 28 -8.53 11.64 -4.06
N ILE A 29 -8.65 12.88 -4.52
CA ILE A 29 -9.90 13.41 -5.10
C ILE A 29 -9.60 13.93 -6.51
N GLY A 30 -10.27 13.36 -7.51
CA GLY A 30 -10.17 13.79 -8.90
C GLY A 30 -9.73 12.68 -9.84
N VAL A 31 -9.33 13.07 -11.06
CA VAL A 31 -8.98 12.14 -12.16
C VAL A 31 -7.48 12.03 -12.41
N ASP A 32 -6.70 12.96 -11.86
CA ASP A 32 -5.25 13.03 -12.10
C ASP A 32 -4.53 12.34 -10.93
N PHE A 33 -3.81 11.28 -11.25
CA PHE A 33 -3.26 10.33 -10.29
C PHE A 33 -1.76 10.15 -10.49
N ASP A 34 -1.01 10.42 -9.44
CA ASP A 34 0.43 10.13 -9.41
C ASP A 34 0.67 8.70 -8.91
N VAL A 35 1.02 7.82 -9.86
CA VAL A 35 1.33 6.41 -9.61
C VAL A 35 2.54 6.27 -8.68
N GLU A 36 3.53 7.16 -8.79
CA GLU A 36 4.76 7.09 -8.00
C GLU A 36 4.47 7.40 -6.52
N ILE A 37 3.73 8.48 -6.25
CA ILE A 37 3.38 8.86 -4.88
C ILE A 37 2.54 7.77 -4.23
N THR A 38 1.62 7.15 -4.97
CA THR A 38 0.74 6.12 -4.42
C THR A 38 1.47 4.82 -4.16
N ASP A 39 2.33 4.37 -5.07
CA ASP A 39 3.19 3.21 -4.84
C ASP A 39 4.08 3.42 -3.59
N ARG A 40 4.58 4.64 -3.38
CA ARG A 40 5.34 5.01 -2.17
C ARG A 40 4.46 5.01 -0.91
N LEU A 41 3.26 5.58 -0.96
CA LEU A 41 2.31 5.57 0.16
C LEU A 41 1.94 4.15 0.57
N MET A 42 1.63 3.28 -0.39
CA MET A 42 1.29 1.87 -0.12
C MET A 42 2.46 1.06 0.45
N GLY A 43 3.69 1.55 0.29
CA GLY A 43 4.89 0.95 0.91
C GLY A 43 5.02 1.25 2.40
N VAL A 44 4.37 2.29 2.92
CA VAL A 44 4.45 2.67 4.33
C VAL A 44 3.58 1.76 5.19
N ARG A 45 4.13 1.25 6.29
CA ARG A 45 3.33 0.42 7.21
C ARG A 45 2.22 1.25 7.84
N GLY A 46 0.99 0.75 7.81
CA GLY A 46 -0.19 1.40 8.34
C GLY A 46 -0.80 2.46 7.43
N ALA A 47 -0.28 2.59 6.20
CA ALA A 47 -0.85 3.46 5.20
C ALA A 47 -1.92 2.75 4.37
N ASN A 48 -3.02 3.44 4.11
CA ASN A 48 -4.00 3.08 3.10
C ASN A 48 -4.15 4.23 2.10
N TYR A 49 -4.46 3.90 0.84
CA TYR A 49 -4.74 4.89 -0.18
C TYR A 49 -5.92 4.43 -1.04
N PHE A 50 -6.85 5.35 -1.31
CA PHE A 50 -7.84 5.20 -2.38
C PHE A 50 -8.17 6.54 -3.01
N CYS A 51 -8.69 6.50 -4.24
CA CYS A 51 -9.11 7.69 -4.98
C CYS A 51 -10.61 7.68 -5.22
N VAL A 52 -11.23 8.84 -5.13
CA VAL A 52 -12.63 9.07 -5.47
C VAL A 52 -12.74 10.00 -6.67
N HIS A 53 -13.63 9.67 -7.58
CA HIS A 53 -13.78 10.36 -8.86
C HIS A 53 -15.06 11.19 -8.93
N SER A 54 -15.92 11.09 -7.91
CA SER A 54 -17.14 11.87 -7.80
C SER A 54 -17.47 12.20 -6.34
N SER A 55 -18.27 13.25 -6.15
CA SER A 55 -18.78 13.62 -4.82
C SER A 55 -19.70 12.55 -4.23
N GLU A 56 -20.43 11.81 -5.07
CA GLU A 56 -21.31 10.72 -4.63
C GLU A 56 -20.52 9.52 -4.10
N GLU A 57 -19.46 9.14 -4.81
CA GLU A 57 -18.52 8.09 -4.38
C GLU A 57 -17.84 8.46 -3.06
N PHE A 58 -17.33 9.70 -2.95
CA PHE A 58 -16.76 10.21 -1.72
C PHE A 58 -17.72 10.13 -0.54
N LEU A 59 -18.97 10.60 -0.72
CA LEU A 59 -19.97 10.56 0.34
C LEU A 59 -20.30 9.11 0.74
N THR A 60 -20.43 8.20 -0.21
CA THR A 60 -20.70 6.79 0.06
C THR A 60 -19.58 6.17 0.89
N GLN A 61 -18.32 6.37 0.46
CA GLN A 61 -17.17 5.83 1.17
C GLN A 61 -17.02 6.42 2.58
N MET A 62 -17.22 7.73 2.75
CA MET A 62 -17.10 8.38 4.06
C MET A 62 -18.24 8.05 5.03
N THR A 63 -19.43 7.71 4.53
CA THR A 63 -20.62 7.51 5.39
C THR A 63 -20.99 6.05 5.61
N ALA A 64 -20.91 5.21 4.58
CA ALA A 64 -21.34 3.81 4.63
C ALA A 64 -20.17 2.84 4.78
N GLU A 65 -19.02 3.15 4.18
CA GLU A 65 -17.92 2.17 4.02
C GLU A 65 -16.70 2.50 4.89
N LEU A 66 -16.63 3.70 5.48
CA LEU A 66 -15.45 4.20 6.19
C LEU A 66 -15.01 3.25 7.31
N GLY A 67 -15.95 2.72 8.09
CA GLY A 67 -15.65 1.81 9.19
C GLY A 67 -14.92 0.54 8.74
N TYR A 68 -15.17 0.10 7.52
CA TYR A 68 -14.52 -1.05 6.90
C TYR A 68 -13.17 -0.69 6.28
N LEU A 69 -13.09 0.45 5.58
CA LEU A 69 -11.88 0.90 4.88
C LEU A 69 -10.72 1.32 5.80
N MET A 70 -10.99 1.65 7.06
CA MET A 70 -9.99 2.11 8.02
C MET A 70 -9.35 0.99 8.85
N ALA A 71 -9.91 -0.22 8.81
CA ALA A 71 -9.45 -1.34 9.62
C ALA A 71 -8.48 -2.23 8.80
N PRO A 72 -7.18 -2.28 9.16
CA PRO A 72 -6.25 -3.20 8.49
C PRO A 72 -6.65 -4.64 8.81
N LEU A 73 -6.69 -5.48 7.78
CA LEU A 73 -6.93 -6.92 7.92
C LEU A 73 -5.67 -7.65 8.38
N ALA A 74 -4.49 -7.17 7.95
CA ALA A 74 -3.21 -7.73 8.35
C ALA A 74 -2.06 -6.73 8.18
N PHE A 75 -0.97 -7.00 8.90
CA PHE A 75 0.31 -6.31 8.77
C PHE A 75 1.41 -7.31 8.44
N ASP A 76 2.46 -6.81 7.78
CA ASP A 76 3.72 -7.55 7.59
C ASP A 76 3.51 -8.94 6.94
N LEU A 77 2.63 -8.98 5.93
CA LEU A 77 2.32 -10.20 5.20
C LEU A 77 3.49 -10.59 4.31
N THR A 78 3.93 -11.84 4.45
CA THR A 78 4.95 -12.45 3.60
C THR A 78 4.31 -13.55 2.77
N VAL A 79 4.45 -13.48 1.45
CA VAL A 79 4.01 -14.56 0.55
C VAL A 79 5.21 -15.38 0.16
N GLU A 80 5.17 -16.69 0.46
CA GLU A 80 6.21 -17.64 0.08
C GLU A 80 5.64 -18.72 -0.82
N LEU A 81 6.40 -19.11 -1.83
CA LEU A 81 6.09 -20.24 -2.68
C LEU A 81 7.24 -21.22 -2.63
N ALA A 82 6.95 -22.47 -2.25
CA ALA A 82 7.89 -23.57 -2.27
C ALA A 82 7.73 -24.39 -3.55
N GLY A 83 8.84 -24.94 -4.04
CA GLY A 83 8.83 -25.86 -5.17
C GLY A 83 10.24 -26.38 -5.48
N GLU A 84 10.37 -27.04 -6.62
CA GLU A 84 11.63 -27.63 -7.06
C GLU A 84 12.69 -26.55 -7.35
N SER A 85 13.97 -26.91 -7.20
CA SER A 85 15.09 -25.97 -7.26
C SER A 85 15.37 -25.42 -8.66
N ASP A 86 14.85 -26.07 -9.70
CA ASP A 86 14.93 -25.66 -11.10
C ASP A 86 13.76 -24.73 -11.52
N VAL A 87 12.74 -24.58 -10.69
CA VAL A 87 11.61 -23.67 -10.93
C VAL A 87 11.96 -22.25 -10.49
N LYS A 88 11.57 -21.27 -11.31
CA LYS A 88 11.80 -19.85 -11.04
C LYS A 88 10.50 -19.06 -11.12
N ALA A 89 10.32 -18.14 -10.18
CA ALA A 89 9.34 -17.08 -10.29
C ALA A 89 9.81 -16.08 -11.35
N VAL A 90 9.05 -15.94 -12.44
CA VAL A 90 9.38 -15.04 -13.55
C VAL A 90 8.86 -13.63 -13.29
N GLN A 91 7.65 -13.53 -12.73
CA GLN A 91 6.99 -12.26 -12.45
C GLN A 91 6.02 -12.44 -11.27
N VAL A 92 5.91 -11.40 -10.44
CA VAL A 92 4.89 -11.30 -9.37
C VAL A 92 4.03 -10.06 -9.67
N TYR A 93 2.72 -10.22 -9.52
CA TYR A 93 1.72 -9.17 -9.75
C TYR A 93 0.97 -8.87 -8.45
N GLY A 94 0.47 -7.63 -8.32
CA GLY A 94 -0.33 -7.21 -7.15
C GLY A 94 0.49 -6.84 -5.91
N ALA A 95 1.82 -6.82 -5.99
CA ALA A 95 2.71 -6.35 -4.94
C ALA A 95 3.68 -5.29 -5.50
N PRO A 96 3.63 -4.01 -5.03
CA PRO A 96 4.48 -2.93 -5.55
C PRO A 96 5.97 -3.28 -5.50
N GLU A 97 6.45 -3.81 -4.37
CA GLU A 97 7.85 -4.18 -4.15
C GLU A 97 8.36 -5.28 -5.10
N ALA A 98 7.46 -6.06 -5.68
CA ALA A 98 7.80 -7.17 -6.56
C ALA A 98 7.73 -6.81 -8.06
N ARG A 99 7.30 -5.59 -8.38
CA ARG A 99 7.23 -5.09 -9.76
C ARG A 99 8.63 -5.06 -10.36
N ASN A 100 8.80 -5.64 -11.54
CA ASN A 100 10.06 -5.68 -12.30
C ASN A 100 11.24 -6.44 -11.67
N LEU A 101 11.02 -7.31 -10.67
CA LEU A 101 12.08 -8.20 -10.21
C LEU A 101 12.48 -9.20 -11.31
N PRO A 102 13.79 -9.48 -11.50
CA PRO A 102 14.23 -10.48 -12.46
C PRO A 102 13.81 -11.89 -12.03
N PRO A 103 13.79 -12.87 -12.96
CA PRO A 103 13.49 -14.24 -12.63
C PRO A 103 14.38 -14.79 -11.52
N ARG A 104 13.78 -15.35 -10.48
CA ARG A 104 14.48 -15.80 -9.26
C ARG A 104 13.95 -17.14 -8.77
N PRO A 105 14.75 -17.90 -7.99
CA PRO A 105 14.27 -19.13 -7.36
C PRO A 105 13.00 -18.90 -6.55
N LEU A 106 12.21 -19.97 -6.39
CA LEU A 106 11.07 -19.98 -5.48
C LEU A 106 11.53 -19.69 -4.03
N GLY A 107 10.65 -19.13 -3.22
CA GLY A 107 10.92 -18.60 -1.87
C GLY A 107 9.96 -17.45 -1.56
N THR A 108 10.43 -16.45 -0.82
CA THR A 108 9.65 -15.23 -0.54
C THR A 108 9.39 -14.42 -1.80
N LEU A 109 8.14 -14.39 -2.27
CA LEU A 109 7.70 -13.75 -3.51
C LEU A 109 7.44 -12.26 -3.36
N CYS A 110 6.87 -11.84 -2.23
CA CYS A 110 6.66 -10.43 -1.91
C CYS A 110 6.38 -10.25 -0.43
N ARG A 111 6.51 -9.00 0.02
CA ARG A 111 6.03 -8.53 1.31
C ARG A 111 4.99 -7.43 1.08
N VAL A 112 3.98 -7.41 1.93
CA VAL A 112 2.95 -6.37 1.98
C VAL A 112 2.92 -5.83 3.40
N ASN A 113 3.29 -4.56 3.56
CA ASN A 113 3.44 -3.96 4.88
C ASN A 113 2.09 -3.76 5.58
N SER A 114 1.04 -3.43 4.83
CA SER A 114 -0.32 -3.34 5.35
C SER A 114 -1.34 -3.73 4.30
N TYR A 115 -2.33 -4.50 4.73
CA TYR A 115 -3.43 -4.94 3.87
C TYR A 115 -4.73 -4.41 4.44
N PHE A 116 -5.34 -3.49 3.68
CA PHE A 116 -6.69 -2.97 3.90
C PHE A 116 -7.64 -3.60 2.88
N PRO A 117 -8.94 -3.67 3.19
CA PRO A 117 -9.92 -4.23 2.27
C PRO A 117 -10.24 -3.34 1.06
#